data_AF-A0A1A9VGZ1-F1
#
_entry.id   AF-A0A1A9VGZ1-F1
#
_cell.length_a   1.000
_cell.length_b   1.000
_cell.length_c   1.000
_cell.angle_alpha   90.00
_cell.angle_beta   90.00
_cell.angle_gamma   90.00
#
_symmetry.space_group_name_H-M   'P 1'
#
loop_
_entity.id
_entity.type
_entity.pdbx_description
1 polymer ?
#
loop_
_entity_poly.entity_id
_entity_poly.type
_entity_poly.pdbx_seq_one_letter_code
_entity_poly.pdbx_strand_id
1 'polypeptide(L)'
;MVCTNTYPLSVKRRYGDNYVKTDLGYTVFALDDHKGYFMISHGYSDLTKCSKITVTSPRDFDCNGHYIYLESAIMHCIPFHIQITDDLIASCSKKKAQPKATFTAMHYVHGTTLYDENGATADNCRIRM
;
A
#
# COMPACT_ATOMS: atom_id res chain seq x y z
N MET A 1 11.06 -1.69 -0.31
CA MET A 1 10.42 -1.09 -1.50
C MET A 1 10.68 -1.98 -2.69
N VAL A 2 9.63 -2.31 -3.43
CA VAL A 2 9.68 -3.08 -4.68
C VAL A 2 9.71 -2.13 -5.87
N CYS A 3 8.75 -1.21 -5.96
CA CYS A 3 8.65 -0.19 -7.01
C CYS A 3 7.70 0.94 -6.61
N THR A 4 7.76 2.03 -7.37
CA THR A 4 6.81 3.15 -7.34
C THR A 4 6.36 3.47 -8.76
N ASN A 5 5.11 3.91 -8.92
CA ASN A 5 4.56 4.39 -10.19
C ASN A 5 3.31 5.23 -9.93
N THR A 6 2.71 5.78 -10.99
CA THR A 6 1.38 6.40 -10.94
C THR A 6 0.28 5.37 -11.19
N TYR A 7 -0.86 5.54 -10.51
CA TYR A 7 -1.95 4.58 -10.54
C TYR A 7 -2.52 4.45 -11.97
N PRO A 8 -2.49 3.25 -12.59
CA PRO A 8 -2.84 3.11 -13.99
C PRO A 8 -4.35 3.26 -14.24
N LEU A 9 -4.72 3.97 -15.31
CA LEU A 9 -6.10 4.10 -15.77
C LEU A 9 -6.75 2.73 -16.05
N SER A 10 -5.98 1.77 -16.57
CA SER A 10 -6.45 0.41 -16.86
C SER A 10 -6.89 -0.33 -15.61
N VAL A 11 -6.12 -0.23 -14.52
CA VAL A 11 -6.44 -0.84 -13.22
C VAL A 11 -7.68 -0.16 -12.61
N LYS A 12 -7.74 1.18 -12.63
CA LYS A 12 -8.89 1.93 -12.11
C LYS A 12 -10.19 1.52 -12.81
N ARG A 13 -10.18 1.44 -14.14
CA ARG A 13 -11.37 1.02 -14.91
C ARG A 13 -11.78 -0.43 -14.65
N ARG A 14 -10.81 -1.32 -14.47
CA ARG A 14 -11.05 -2.75 -14.25
C ARG A 14 -11.70 -3.02 -12.90
N TYR A 15 -11.23 -2.36 -11.85
CA TYR A 15 -11.65 -2.65 -10.47
C TYR A 15 -12.62 -1.64 -9.88
N GLY A 16 -12.90 -0.52 -10.57
CA GLY A 16 -13.78 0.52 -10.06
C GLY A 16 -13.27 1.13 -8.75
N ASP A 17 -11.95 1.22 -8.57
CA ASP A 17 -11.32 1.68 -7.34
C ASP A 17 -11.65 3.17 -7.11
N ASN A 18 -12.55 3.41 -6.17
CA ASN A 18 -13.04 4.73 -5.79
C ASN A 18 -12.14 5.42 -4.77
N TYR A 19 -11.18 4.70 -4.17
CA TYR A 19 -10.25 5.25 -3.17
C TYR A 19 -9.08 5.99 -3.81
N VAL A 20 -8.85 5.82 -5.11
CA VAL A 20 -7.64 6.31 -5.79
C VAL A 20 -8.01 7.06 -7.07
N LYS A 21 -7.47 8.26 -7.28
CA LYS A 21 -7.57 8.96 -8.57
C LYS A 21 -6.52 8.40 -9.55
N THR A 22 -6.79 8.51 -10.85
CA THR A 22 -5.71 8.31 -11.84
C THR A 22 -4.58 9.29 -11.58
N ASP A 23 -3.36 8.90 -11.92
CA ASP A 23 -2.15 9.70 -11.73
C ASP A 23 -1.72 9.89 -10.26
N LEU A 24 -2.50 9.39 -9.29
CA LEU A 24 -2.05 9.33 -7.91
C LEU A 24 -0.84 8.39 -7.81
N GLY A 25 0.24 8.87 -7.20
CA GLY A 25 1.41 8.02 -6.94
C GLY A 25 1.08 6.87 -6.00
N TYR A 26 1.68 5.71 -6.24
CA TYR A 26 1.69 4.60 -5.31
C TYR A 26 3.08 4.01 -5.17
N THR A 27 3.34 3.36 -4.03
CA THR A 27 4.57 2.63 -3.75
C THR A 27 4.25 1.25 -3.22
N VAL A 28 4.92 0.25 -3.77
CA VAL A 28 4.82 -1.14 -3.35
C VAL A 28 5.98 -1.46 -2.42
N PHE A 29 5.67 -2.01 -1.26
CA PHE A 29 6.63 -2.59 -0.32
C PHE A 29 6.37 -4.08 -0.19
N ALA A 30 7.44 -4.87 -0.19
CA ALA A 30 7.38 -6.23 0.33
C ALA A 30 7.46 -6.14 1.85
N LEU A 31 6.60 -6.88 2.56
CA LEU A 31 6.54 -6.88 4.02
C LEU A 31 7.35 -8.06 4.58
N ASP A 32 8.63 -7.79 4.87
CA ASP A 32 9.64 -8.69 5.45
C ASP A 32 9.42 -10.20 5.17
N ASP A 33 9.66 -11.11 6.13
CA ASP A 33 9.96 -12.56 5.92
C ASP A 33 8.83 -13.41 5.28
N HIS A 34 7.74 -12.78 4.86
CA HIS A 34 6.59 -13.45 4.28
C HIS A 34 6.55 -13.27 2.75
N LYS A 35 6.92 -14.33 2.03
CA LYS A 35 6.82 -14.36 0.57
C LYS A 35 5.37 -14.13 0.13
N GLY A 36 5.16 -13.13 -0.74
CA GLY A 36 3.84 -12.78 -1.27
C GLY A 36 3.06 -11.77 -0.40
N TYR A 37 3.66 -11.23 0.65
CA TYR A 37 3.05 -10.19 1.47
C TYR A 37 3.50 -8.82 0.99
N PHE A 38 2.52 -7.99 0.62
CA PHE A 38 2.79 -6.66 0.11
C PHE A 38 1.99 -5.59 0.85
N MET A 39 2.55 -4.39 0.88
CA MET A 39 1.81 -3.18 1.21
C MET A 39 1.86 -2.26 -0.01
N ILE A 40 0.70 -1.73 -0.40
CA ILE A 40 0.58 -0.72 -1.44
C ILE A 40 0.19 0.59 -0.77
N SER A 41 1.13 1.51 -0.70
CA SER A 41 0.88 2.86 -0.18
C SER A 41 0.49 3.79 -1.32
N HIS A 42 -0.74 4.30 -1.29
CA HIS A 42 -1.29 5.27 -2.23
C HIS A 42 -1.15 6.69 -1.67
N GLY A 43 -0.92 7.63 -2.57
CA GLY A 43 -0.70 9.03 -2.22
C GLY A 43 0.79 9.34 -1.99
N TYR A 44 1.12 10.62 -2.16
CA TYR A 44 2.46 11.11 -1.87
C TYR A 44 2.65 11.17 -0.35
N SER A 45 3.68 10.50 0.14
CA SER A 45 4.06 10.47 1.55
C SER A 45 5.56 10.28 1.67
N ASP A 46 6.12 10.59 2.84
CA ASP A 46 7.53 10.32 3.11
C ASP A 46 7.88 8.83 3.01
N LEU A 47 6.88 7.93 3.04
CA LEU A 47 7.07 6.51 2.78
C LEU A 47 7.67 6.24 1.40
N THR A 48 7.36 7.06 0.40
CA THR A 48 7.91 6.92 -0.98
C THR A 48 9.44 6.98 -1.03
N LYS A 49 10.08 7.59 -0.01
CA LYS A 49 11.54 7.69 0.12
C LYS A 49 12.16 6.50 0.87
N CYS A 50 11.35 5.60 1.42
CA CYS A 50 11.81 4.48 2.21
C CYS A 50 12.27 3.31 1.33
N SER A 51 13.46 2.79 1.60
CA SER A 51 13.95 1.57 0.94
C SER A 51 13.40 0.32 1.60
N LYS A 52 13.15 0.38 2.92
CA LYS A 52 12.51 -0.64 3.74
C LYS A 52 11.53 0.03 4.70
N ILE A 53 10.44 -0.65 5.01
CA ILE A 53 9.48 -0.22 6.03
C ILE A 53 9.17 -1.36 7.00
N THR A 54 8.85 -1.02 8.24
CA THR A 54 8.20 -1.89 9.21
C THR A 54 6.92 -1.19 9.67
N VAL A 55 5.78 -1.88 9.52
CA VAL A 55 4.44 -1.29 9.68
C VAL A 55 3.92 -1.48 11.10
N THR A 56 4.20 -0.55 12.00
CA THR A 56 3.78 -0.70 13.42
C THR A 56 2.31 -0.38 13.65
N SER A 57 1.76 0.58 12.91
CA SER A 57 0.32 0.91 12.88
C SER A 57 -0.04 1.49 11.50
N PRO A 58 -1.33 1.77 11.21
CA PRO A 58 -1.72 2.47 9.98
C PRO A 58 -1.04 3.83 9.76
N ARG A 59 -0.60 4.50 10.83
CA ARG A 59 0.03 5.84 10.77
C ARG A 59 1.50 5.83 11.18
N ASP A 60 1.93 4.76 11.84
CA ASP A 60 3.23 4.63 12.46
C ASP A 60 4.09 3.63 11.69
N PHE A 61 5.20 4.12 11.13
CA PHE A 61 6.11 3.32 10.33
C PHE A 61 7.53 3.51 10.82
N ASP A 62 8.29 2.43 10.89
CA ASP A 62 9.74 2.54 10.80
C ASP A 62 10.12 2.57 9.31
N CYS A 63 10.88 3.58 8.91
CA CYS A 63 11.39 3.79 7.56
C CYS A 63 12.92 3.83 7.62
N ASN A 64 13.57 2.78 7.12
CA ASN A 64 15.04 2.67 7.17
C ASN A 64 15.64 2.91 8.59
N GLY A 65 14.95 2.53 9.68
CA GLY A 65 15.37 2.79 11.06
C GLY A 65 14.95 4.16 11.63
N HIS A 66 14.18 4.94 10.86
CA HIS A 66 13.63 6.22 11.30
C HIS A 66 12.12 6.14 11.44
N TYR A 67 11.61 6.53 12.60
CA TYR A 67 10.18 6.59 12.84
C TYR A 67 9.53 7.72 12.02
N ILE A 68 8.45 7.38 11.32
CA ILE A 68 7.60 8.29 10.56
C ILE A 68 6.17 8.17 11.08
N TYR A 69 5.58 9.33 11.35
CA TYR A 69 4.17 9.47 11.67
C TYR A 69 3.43 10.18 10.54
N LEU A 70 2.31 9.62 10.10
CA LEU A 70 1.43 10.24 9.12
C LEU A 70 0.27 10.96 9.82
N GLU A 71 -0.07 12.18 9.37
CA GLU A 71 -1.19 12.96 9.94
C GLU A 71 -2.57 12.34 9.63
N SER A 72 -2.69 11.61 8.52
CA SER A 72 -3.90 10.90 8.15
C SER A 72 -3.58 9.72 7.24
N ALA A 73 -4.11 8.55 7.60
CA ALA A 73 -3.97 7.33 6.82
C ALA A 73 -5.10 6.35 7.13
N ILE A 74 -5.52 5.60 6.10
CA ILE A 74 -6.42 4.44 6.23
C ILE A 74 -5.67 3.20 5.72
N MET A 75 -5.85 2.07 6.41
CA MET A 75 -5.24 0.80 6.01
C MET A 75 -6.29 -0.31 5.97
N HIS A 76 -6.44 -0.95 4.81
CA HIS A 76 -7.27 -2.14 4.64
C HIS A 76 -6.38 -3.36 4.38
N CYS A 77 -6.49 -4.38 5.24
CA CYS A 77 -5.76 -5.62 5.04
C CYS A 77 -6.63 -6.69 4.39
N ILE A 78 -6.06 -7.31 3.36
CA ILE A 78 -6.74 -8.29 2.53
C ILE A 78 -5.96 -9.60 2.68
N PRO A 79 -6.43 -10.55 3.52
CA PRO A 79 -5.69 -11.76 3.91
C PRO A 79 -5.83 -12.89 2.89
N PHE A 80 -6.05 -12.55 1.63
CA PHE A 80 -6.16 -13.49 0.53
C PHE A 80 -5.67 -12.85 -0.77
N HIS A 81 -5.45 -13.68 -1.77
CA HIS A 81 -5.00 -13.22 -3.09
C HIS A 81 -6.04 -12.31 -3.75
N ILE A 82 -5.57 -11.14 -4.20
CA ILE A 82 -6.34 -10.22 -5.06
C ILE A 82 -5.52 -9.86 -6.29
N GLN A 83 -6.17 -9.90 -7.45
CA GLN A 83 -5.52 -9.67 -8.73
C GLN A 83 -5.04 -8.22 -8.90
N ILE A 84 -5.70 -7.25 -8.24
CA ILE A 84 -5.33 -5.83 -8.32
C ILE A 84 -3.89 -5.57 -7.82
N THR A 85 -3.44 -6.29 -6.79
CA THR A 85 -2.07 -6.17 -6.29
C THR A 85 -1.06 -6.63 -7.32
N ASP A 86 -1.29 -7.79 -7.92
CA ASP A 86 -0.41 -8.34 -8.96
C ASP A 86 -0.36 -7.40 -10.18
N ASP A 87 -1.51 -6.82 -10.58
CA ASP A 87 -1.60 -5.87 -11.69
C ASP A 87 -0.84 -4.56 -11.38
N LEU A 88 -0.95 -4.02 -10.16
CA LEU A 88 -0.20 -2.84 -9.72
C LEU A 88 1.31 -3.11 -9.63
N ILE A 89 1.71 -4.29 -9.16
CA ILE A 89 3.11 -4.71 -9.15
C ILE A 89 3.65 -4.85 -10.56
N ALA A 90 2.90 -5.51 -11.46
CA ALA A 90 3.30 -5.68 -12.86
C ALA A 90 3.43 -4.34 -13.59
N SER A 91 2.61 -3.36 -13.24
CA SER A 91 2.69 -2.00 -13.79
C SER A 91 3.97 -1.25 -13.39
N CYS A 92 4.51 -1.46 -12.18
CA CYS A 92 5.68 -0.71 -11.70
C CYS A 92 7.00 -1.49 -11.67
N SER A 93 6.95 -2.83 -11.65
CA SER A 93 8.13 -3.68 -11.56
C SER A 93 8.50 -4.23 -12.93
N LYS A 94 9.66 -3.82 -13.45
CA LYS A 94 10.27 -4.44 -14.66
C LYS A 94 10.86 -5.84 -14.42
N LYS A 95 10.81 -6.35 -13.19
CA LYS A 95 11.34 -7.68 -12.83
C LYS A 95 10.36 -8.79 -13.25
N LYS A 96 10.90 -9.83 -13.89
CA LYS A 96 10.13 -10.92 -14.55
C LYS A 96 9.30 -11.83 -13.62
N ALA A 97 9.52 -11.83 -12.31
CA ALA A 97 8.73 -12.67 -11.41
C ALA A 97 8.74 -12.10 -9.98
N GLN A 98 7.68 -11.35 -9.63
CA GLN A 98 7.33 -11.15 -8.24
C GLN A 98 6.47 -12.34 -7.78
N PRO A 99 6.55 -12.77 -6.51
CA PRO A 99 5.60 -13.75 -6.01
C PRO A 99 4.18 -13.18 -6.12
N LYS A 100 3.21 -14.04 -6.45
CA LYS A 100 1.79 -13.64 -6.39
C LYS A 100 1.45 -13.16 -4.99
N ALA A 101 0.66 -12.10 -4.90
CA ALA A 101 0.20 -11.59 -3.62
C ALA A 101 -0.68 -12.64 -2.92
N THR A 102 -0.30 -13.03 -1.71
CA THR A 102 -1.11 -13.87 -0.81
C THR A 102 -1.73 -13.06 0.32
N PHE A 103 -1.16 -11.89 0.59
CA PHE A 103 -1.65 -10.87 1.52
C PHE A 103 -1.36 -9.48 0.94
N THR A 104 -2.30 -8.54 1.08
CA THR A 104 -2.08 -7.14 0.71
C THR A 104 -2.59 -6.19 1.80
N ALA A 105 -1.75 -5.26 2.23
CA ALA A 105 -2.18 -4.08 2.96
C ALA A 105 -2.34 -2.89 1.99
N MET A 106 -3.57 -2.48 1.73
CA MET A 106 -3.90 -1.29 0.94
C MET A 106 -3.90 -0.09 1.87
N HIS A 107 -2.95 0.82 1.67
CA HIS A 107 -2.74 1.99 2.52
C HIS A 107 -2.99 3.27 1.71
N TYR A 108 -3.70 4.23 2.28
CA TYR A 108 -4.11 5.47 1.60
C TYR A 108 -3.75 6.69 2.43
N VAL A 109 -2.78 7.47 1.95
CA VAL A 109 -2.29 8.70 2.60
C VAL A 109 -3.09 9.89 2.12
N HIS A 110 -3.65 10.67 3.04
CA HIS A 110 -4.67 11.68 2.73
C HIS A 110 -5.87 11.10 1.97
N GLY A 111 -6.34 9.92 2.37
CA GLY A 111 -7.63 9.41 1.89
C GLY A 111 -8.66 10.49 2.13
N THR A 112 -9.08 11.18 1.06
CA THR A 112 -10.08 12.24 1.12
C THR A 112 -11.28 11.67 1.87
N THR A 113 -11.58 12.27 3.03
CA THR A 113 -12.87 12.30 3.72
C THR A 113 -13.98 11.54 2.96
N LEU A 114 -14.00 10.22 3.09
CA LEU A 114 -15.15 9.39 2.73
C LEU A 114 -15.41 8.54 3.97
N TYR A 115 -16.16 9.18 4.88
CA TYR A 115 -16.84 8.64 6.05
C TYR A 115 -15.97 8.02 7.15
N ASP A 116 -15.02 8.78 7.67
CA ASP A 116 -14.86 8.79 9.13
C ASP A 116 -14.29 10.15 9.58
N GLU A 117 -15.06 10.88 10.38
CA GLU A 117 -14.55 12.06 11.10
C GLU A 117 -13.57 11.63 12.22
N ASN A 118 -13.42 10.31 12.45
CA ASN A 118 -12.63 9.71 13.52
C ASN A 118 -11.32 9.04 13.06
N GLY A 119 -10.50 9.70 12.25
CA GLY A 119 -9.08 9.32 12.12
C GLY A 119 -8.80 7.88 11.62
N ALA A 120 -7.60 7.38 11.89
CA ALA A 120 -7.08 6.16 11.26
C ALA A 120 -7.84 4.89 11.63
N THR A 121 -8.31 4.18 10.61
CA THR A 121 -8.93 2.86 10.69
C THR A 121 -8.03 1.79 10.06
N ALA A 122 -7.84 0.69 10.80
CA ALA A 122 -7.15 -0.51 10.35
C ALA A 122 -8.15 -1.67 10.31
N ASP A 123 -8.74 -1.96 9.17
CA ASP A 123 -9.66 -3.09 9.07
C ASP A 123 -8.87 -4.39 8.96
N ASN A 124 -9.00 -5.25 9.97
CA ASN A 124 -8.48 -6.62 10.01
C ASN A 124 -6.95 -6.77 9.80
N CYS A 125 -6.17 -5.72 10.05
CA CYS A 125 -4.71 -5.76 9.96
C CYS A 125 -4.07 -6.35 11.23
N ARG A 126 -3.96 -7.69 11.30
CA ARG A 126 -2.99 -8.35 12.19
C ARG A 126 -1.78 -8.79 11.38
N ILE A 127 -0.92 -7.82 11.05
CA ILE A 127 0.42 -8.12 10.54
C ILE A 127 1.21 -8.57 11.77
N ARG A 128 1.26 -9.89 12.02
CA ARG A 128 2.19 -10.43 13.01
C ARG A 128 3.59 -10.29 12.43
N MET A 129 4.34 -9.33 12.94
CA MET A 129 5.78 -9.25 12.74
C MET A 129 6.47 -10.39 13.48
#